data_AF-K2FZ46-F1
#
_entry.id   AF-K2FZ46-F1
#
_cell.length_a   1.000
_cell.length_b   1.000
_cell.length_c   1.000
_cell.angle_alpha   90.00
_cell.angle_beta   90.00
_cell.angle_gamma   90.00
#
_symmetry.space_group_name_H-M   'P 1'
#
loop_
_entity.id
_entity.type
_entity.pdbx_description
1 polymer ?
#
loop_
_entity_poly.entity_id
_entity_poly.type
_entity_poly.pdbx_seq_one_letter_code
_entity_poly.pdbx_strand_id
1 'polypeptide(L)'
;MKNSEMKTLFGFRLLMWLLIAFEFLNWVNVLHFTLDFSWHWLLITDLLIWIITEIVIKNKKGINLNLVLPIIALSTYLDVSGDMFHLYSKVHNYDKFLHFWISALIAYVIYETLKDKLYKEHYDKALSSIIIISIASLFWMLYEIEEYLEDLLINKKILRMWDSFDTGLDLLMDLLGGIFIVMILLVLHRKKRKL
;
A
#
# COMPACT_ATOMS: atom_id res chain seq x y z
N MET A 1 11.81 -1.91 -21.70
CA MET A 1 10.43 -1.68 -21.24
C MET A 1 9.53 -1.66 -22.47
N LYS A 2 8.40 -2.36 -22.44
CA LYS A 2 7.45 -2.39 -23.57
C LYS A 2 6.75 -1.03 -23.70
N ASN A 3 6.23 -0.72 -24.88
CA ASN A 3 5.49 0.53 -25.10
C ASN A 3 4.28 0.68 -24.16
N SER A 4 3.56 -0.41 -23.88
CA SER A 4 2.46 -0.41 -22.91
C SER A 4 2.94 -0.07 -21.50
N GLU A 5 4.06 -0.63 -21.05
CA GLU A 5 4.65 -0.36 -19.73
C GLU A 5 5.13 1.09 -19.60
N MET A 6 5.66 1.69 -20.68
CA MET A 6 6.01 3.11 -20.71
C MET A 6 4.78 4.00 -20.54
N LYS A 7 3.68 3.68 -21.22
CA LYS A 7 2.41 4.41 -21.07
C LYS A 7 1.85 4.27 -19.65
N THR A 8 1.86 3.06 -19.08
CA THR A 8 1.39 2.83 -17.71
C THR A 8 2.25 3.57 -16.69
N LEU A 9 3.58 3.57 -16.87
CA LEU A 9 4.49 4.33 -16.01
C LEU A 9 4.22 5.84 -16.09
N PHE A 10 4.05 6.37 -17.30
CA PHE A 10 3.70 7.77 -17.49
C PHE A 10 2.36 8.11 -16.80
N GLY A 11 1.33 7.29 -17.02
CA GLY A 11 0.02 7.46 -16.38
C GLY A 11 0.10 7.42 -14.86
N PHE A 12 0.82 6.45 -14.29
CA PHE A 12 1.06 6.35 -12.86
C PHE A 12 1.72 7.61 -12.31
N ARG A 13 2.82 8.08 -12.92
CA ARG A 13 3.51 9.30 -12.49
C ARG A 13 2.59 10.51 -12.52
N LEU A 14 1.81 10.66 -13.60
CA LEU A 14 0.85 11.74 -13.72
C LEU A 14 -0.20 11.68 -12.60
N LEU A 15 -0.77 10.51 -12.33
CA LEU A 15 -1.77 10.33 -11.26
C LEU A 15 -1.20 10.63 -9.87
N MET A 16 0.01 10.14 -9.56
CA MET A 16 0.65 10.42 -8.27
C MET A 16 0.98 11.90 -8.12
N TRP A 17 1.54 12.55 -9.15
CA TRP A 17 1.84 13.97 -9.08
C TRP A 17 0.59 14.85 -8.99
N LEU A 18 -0.52 14.45 -9.61
CA LEU A 18 -1.80 15.15 -9.44
C LEU A 18 -2.31 15.03 -8.00
N LEU A 19 -2.21 13.86 -7.39
CA LEU A 19 -2.61 13.63 -6.00
C LEU A 19 -1.75 14.43 -5.03
N ILE A 20 -0.42 14.30 -5.13
CA ILE A 20 0.55 15.05 -4.32
C ILE A 20 0.34 16.56 -4.47
N ALA A 21 0.09 17.05 -5.68
CA ALA A 21 -0.19 18.47 -5.91
C ALA A 21 -1.52 18.89 -5.25
N PHE A 22 -2.55 18.05 -5.35
CA PHE A 22 -3.84 18.30 -4.71
C PHE A 22 -3.71 18.36 -3.18
N GLU A 23 -3.01 17.41 -2.55
CA GLU A 23 -2.73 17.39 -1.12
C GLU A 23 -1.92 18.61 -0.68
N PHE A 24 -0.87 18.95 -1.43
CA PHE A 24 -0.05 20.13 -1.17
C PHE A 24 -0.90 21.41 -1.20
N LEU A 25 -1.77 21.57 -2.20
CA LEU A 25 -2.64 22.74 -2.33
C LEU A 25 -3.66 22.84 -1.18
N ASN A 26 -4.18 21.72 -0.67
CA ASN A 26 -5.02 21.73 0.53
C ASN A 26 -4.19 22.06 1.79
N TRP A 27 -2.98 21.49 1.92
CA TRP A 27 -2.08 21.76 3.04
C TRP A 27 -1.72 23.24 3.16
N VAL A 28 -1.47 23.93 2.04
CA VAL A 28 -1.19 25.38 2.02
C VAL A 28 -2.46 26.26 2.00
N ASN A 29 -3.63 25.67 2.22
CA ASN A 29 -4.94 26.35 2.25
C ASN A 29 -5.31 27.08 0.95
N VAL A 30 -4.81 26.63 -0.20
CA VAL A 30 -5.30 27.08 -1.53
C VAL A 30 -6.59 26.36 -1.87
N LEU A 31 -6.68 25.07 -1.53
CA LEU A 31 -7.92 24.30 -1.51
C LEU A 31 -8.40 24.14 -0.06
N HIS A 32 -9.70 23.83 0.11
CA HIS A 32 -10.36 23.84 1.42
C HIS A 32 -11.13 22.55 1.71
N PHE A 33 -10.62 21.39 1.28
CA PHE A 33 -11.22 20.11 1.64
C PHE A 33 -10.89 19.76 3.10
N THR A 34 -11.90 19.24 3.81
CA THR A 34 -11.76 18.72 5.17
C THR A 34 -11.40 17.24 5.13
N LEU A 35 -10.74 16.77 6.20
CA LEU A 35 -10.31 15.39 6.41
C LEU A 35 -10.72 14.92 7.81
N ASP A 36 -10.78 13.61 8.01
CA ASP A 36 -10.71 12.98 9.34
C ASP A 36 -9.29 13.12 9.93
N PHE A 37 -8.24 13.09 9.10
CA PHE A 37 -6.82 13.22 9.52
C PHE A 37 -6.12 14.45 8.92
N SER A 38 -4.80 14.40 8.68
CA SER A 38 -4.02 15.56 8.24
C SER A 38 -3.46 15.46 6.81
N TRP A 39 -3.57 16.57 6.08
CA TRP A 39 -2.97 16.72 4.75
C TRP A 39 -1.45 16.55 4.74
N HIS A 40 -0.79 16.89 5.85
CA HIS A 40 0.67 16.84 5.95
C HIS A 40 1.18 15.41 5.86
N TRP A 41 0.53 14.47 6.54
CA TRP A 41 0.96 13.07 6.56
C TRP A 41 0.56 12.31 5.30
N LEU A 42 -0.63 12.57 4.75
CA LEU A 42 -0.99 12.06 3.41
C LEU A 42 0.09 12.44 2.39
N LEU A 43 0.51 13.71 2.38
CA LEU A 43 1.57 14.19 1.49
C LEU A 43 2.92 13.47 1.70
N ILE A 44 3.30 13.21 2.95
CA ILE A 44 4.54 12.48 3.27
C ILE A 44 4.44 11.04 2.80
N THR A 45 3.34 10.36 3.12
CA THR A 45 3.10 8.96 2.78
C THR A 45 3.08 8.75 1.27
N ASP A 46 2.39 9.63 0.53
CA ASP A 46 2.33 9.59 -0.92
C ASP A 46 3.67 9.85 -1.60
N LEU A 47 4.44 10.80 -1.08
CA LEU A 47 5.82 11.05 -1.55
C LEU A 47 6.71 9.84 -1.30
N LEU A 48 6.62 9.21 -0.12
CA LEU A 48 7.39 8.01 0.20
C LEU A 48 7.01 6.83 -0.71
N ILE A 49 5.72 6.59 -0.91
CA ILE A 49 5.21 5.55 -1.84
C ILE A 49 5.74 5.80 -3.24
N TRP A 50 5.68 7.04 -3.74
CA TRP A 50 6.20 7.41 -5.05
C TRP A 50 7.71 7.17 -5.16
N ILE A 51 8.50 7.63 -4.18
CA ILE A 51 9.97 7.44 -4.15
C ILE A 51 10.34 5.95 -4.13
N ILE A 52 9.72 5.17 -3.25
CA ILE A 52 9.97 3.72 -3.14
C ILE A 52 9.64 3.04 -4.47
N THR A 53 8.52 3.39 -5.08
CA THR A 53 8.09 2.84 -6.37
C THR A 53 9.10 3.15 -7.48
N GLU A 54 9.56 4.40 -7.59
CA GLU A 54 10.59 4.80 -8.56
C GLU A 54 11.93 4.07 -8.33
N ILE A 55 12.35 3.91 -7.08
CA ILE A 55 13.55 3.15 -6.72
C ILE A 55 13.40 1.69 -7.14
N VAL A 56 12.25 1.07 -6.90
CA VAL A 56 11.99 -0.32 -7.29
C VAL A 56 12.02 -0.47 -8.81
N ILE A 57 11.32 0.39 -9.56
CA ILE A 57 11.28 0.36 -11.03
C ILE A 57 12.69 0.54 -11.62
N LYS A 58 13.50 1.46 -11.07
CA LYS A 58 14.86 1.72 -11.54
C LYS A 58 15.78 0.52 -11.33
N ASN A 59 15.64 -0.21 -10.22
CA ASN A 59 16.56 -1.26 -9.81
C ASN A 59 16.11 -2.68 -10.17
N LYS A 60 14.84 -2.89 -10.52
CA LYS A 60 14.29 -4.21 -10.81
C LYS A 60 13.84 -4.34 -12.26
N LYS A 61 14.39 -5.33 -12.95
CA LYS A 61 13.95 -5.75 -14.28
C LYS A 61 12.91 -6.87 -14.14
N GLY A 62 11.98 -6.96 -15.09
CA GLY A 62 11.01 -8.06 -15.18
C GLY A 62 9.70 -7.87 -14.40
N ILE A 63 9.53 -6.75 -13.71
CA ILE A 63 8.27 -6.40 -13.05
C ILE A 63 7.18 -6.13 -14.11
N ASN A 64 5.99 -6.69 -13.92
CA ASN A 64 4.83 -6.38 -14.75
C ASN A 64 4.23 -5.02 -14.35
N LEU A 65 4.78 -3.93 -14.89
CA LEU A 65 4.37 -2.57 -14.56
C LEU A 65 2.91 -2.27 -14.89
N ASN A 66 2.36 -2.94 -15.91
CA ASN A 66 0.95 -2.78 -16.31
C ASN A 66 -0.03 -3.27 -15.23
N LEU A 67 0.45 -4.03 -14.26
CA LEU A 67 -0.36 -4.58 -13.19
C LEU A 67 0.00 -3.95 -11.84
N VAL A 68 1.29 -3.79 -11.56
CA VAL A 68 1.77 -3.26 -10.27
C VAL A 68 1.42 -1.79 -10.08
N LEU A 69 1.64 -0.93 -11.10
CA LEU A 69 1.45 0.51 -10.92
C LEU A 69 -0.01 0.93 -10.72
N PRO A 70 -0.99 0.36 -11.45
CA PRO A 70 -2.40 0.64 -11.16
C PRO A 70 -2.83 0.20 -9.76
N ILE A 71 -2.29 -0.91 -9.25
CA ILE A 71 -2.59 -1.39 -7.90
C ILE A 71 -2.07 -0.40 -6.85
N ILE A 72 -0.81 0.04 -6.98
CA ILE A 72 -0.22 1.03 -6.06
C ILE A 72 -1.05 2.32 -6.08
N ALA A 73 -1.32 2.88 -7.26
CA ALA A 73 -2.12 4.10 -7.38
C ALA A 73 -3.53 3.92 -6.80
N LEU A 74 -4.19 2.78 -7.05
CA LEU A 74 -5.52 2.51 -6.51
C LEU A 74 -5.50 2.46 -4.97
N SER A 75 -4.53 1.78 -4.36
CA SER A 75 -4.42 1.73 -2.91
C SER A 75 -4.26 3.12 -2.29
N THR A 76 -3.36 3.93 -2.84
CA THR A 76 -3.12 5.31 -2.39
C THR A 76 -4.37 6.18 -2.53
N TYR A 77 -5.06 6.11 -3.68
CA TYR A 77 -6.29 6.88 -3.89
C TYR A 77 -7.44 6.42 -2.98
N LEU A 78 -7.53 5.13 -2.64
CA LEU A 78 -8.55 4.62 -1.72
C LEU A 78 -8.35 5.15 -0.30
N ASP A 79 -7.10 5.27 0.14
CA ASP A 79 -6.75 5.84 1.44
C ASP A 79 -7.16 7.33 1.51
N VAL A 80 -6.63 8.15 0.59
CA VAL A 80 -6.94 9.59 0.54
C VAL A 80 -8.43 9.85 0.35
N SER A 81 -9.10 9.08 -0.51
CA SER A 81 -10.55 9.22 -0.71
C SER A 81 -11.33 8.83 0.53
N GLY A 82 -10.89 7.79 1.26
CA GLY A 82 -11.48 7.39 2.53
C GLY A 82 -11.51 8.54 3.52
N ASP A 83 -10.39 9.26 3.61
CA ASP A 83 -10.22 10.40 4.52
C ASP A 83 -11.06 11.60 4.06
N MET A 84 -10.99 11.97 2.78
CA MET A 84 -11.76 13.07 2.19
C MET A 84 -13.28 12.91 2.30
N PHE A 85 -13.79 11.68 2.21
CA PHE A 85 -15.23 11.41 2.34
C PHE A 85 -15.64 11.15 3.79
N HIS A 86 -14.70 11.22 4.73
CA HIS A 86 -14.87 10.94 6.15
C HIS A 86 -15.39 9.51 6.40
N LEU A 87 -14.89 8.53 5.63
CA LEU A 87 -15.32 7.14 5.74
C LEU A 87 -14.76 6.47 6.99
N TYR A 88 -13.57 6.88 7.46
CA TYR A 88 -12.98 6.41 8.70
C TYR A 88 -13.87 6.74 9.91
N SER A 89 -14.47 7.93 9.93
CA SER A 89 -15.40 8.32 11.00
C SER A 89 -16.85 7.86 10.79
N LYS A 90 -17.31 7.69 9.54
CA LYS A 90 -18.74 7.39 9.24
C LYS A 90 -19.06 5.90 9.11
N VAL A 91 -18.11 5.08 8.64
CA VAL A 91 -18.37 3.70 8.28
C VAL A 91 -17.65 2.79 9.26
N HIS A 92 -18.44 2.06 10.05
CA HIS A 92 -17.91 1.12 11.03
C HIS A 92 -17.00 0.07 10.34
N ASN A 93 -15.79 -0.11 10.86
CA ASN A 93 -14.75 -1.00 10.34
C ASN A 93 -14.26 -0.67 8.91
N TYR A 94 -14.46 0.55 8.41
CA TYR A 94 -13.89 0.97 7.12
C TYR A 94 -12.37 0.83 7.13
N ASP A 95 -11.76 1.33 8.18
CA ASP A 95 -10.33 1.25 8.44
C ASP A 95 -9.80 -0.20 8.39
N LYS A 96 -10.40 -1.08 9.20
CA LYS A 96 -10.08 -2.52 9.24
C LYS A 96 -10.25 -3.21 7.88
N PHE A 97 -11.28 -2.81 7.13
CA PHE A 97 -11.48 -3.29 5.75
C PHE A 97 -10.36 -2.82 4.83
N LEU A 98 -9.92 -1.56 4.95
CA LEU A 98 -8.85 -1.01 4.14
C LEU A 98 -7.52 -1.70 4.44
N HIS A 99 -7.16 -1.90 5.71
CA HIS A 99 -6.00 -2.68 6.14
C HIS A 99 -5.99 -4.07 5.46
N PHE A 100 -7.10 -4.81 5.51
CA PHE A 100 -7.18 -6.11 4.86
C PHE A 100 -6.95 -6.07 3.34
N TRP A 101 -7.56 -5.12 2.62
CA TRP A 101 -7.45 -5.09 1.17
C TRP A 101 -6.13 -4.49 0.68
N ILE A 102 -5.68 -3.40 1.28
CA ILE A 102 -4.41 -2.76 0.93
C ILE A 102 -3.24 -3.69 1.26
N SER A 103 -3.26 -4.40 2.39
CA SER A 103 -2.24 -5.40 2.72
C SER A 103 -2.17 -6.56 1.72
N ALA A 104 -3.33 -7.06 1.26
CA ALA A 104 -3.39 -8.07 0.20
C ALA A 104 -2.77 -7.54 -1.11
N LEU A 105 -3.02 -6.28 -1.45
CA LEU A 105 -2.42 -5.65 -2.63
C LEU A 105 -0.92 -5.42 -2.47
N ILE A 106 -0.44 -4.99 -1.31
CA ILE A 106 0.99 -4.82 -1.00
C ILE A 106 1.72 -6.18 -1.11
N ALA A 107 1.19 -7.23 -0.48
CA ALA A 107 1.76 -8.56 -0.57
C ALA A 107 1.77 -9.09 -2.02
N TYR A 108 0.77 -8.75 -2.83
CA TYR A 108 0.75 -9.05 -4.26
C TYR A 108 1.85 -8.30 -5.03
N VAL A 109 2.05 -7.01 -4.77
CA VAL A 109 3.10 -6.19 -5.40
C VAL A 109 4.49 -6.73 -5.04
N ILE A 110 4.71 -7.11 -3.78
CA ILE A 110 5.96 -7.73 -3.32
C ILE A 110 6.17 -9.07 -4.05
N TYR A 111 5.13 -9.90 -4.13
CA TYR A 111 5.18 -11.14 -4.91
C TYR A 111 5.58 -10.86 -6.37
N GLU A 112 4.91 -9.97 -7.08
CA GLU A 112 5.21 -9.66 -8.48
C GLU A 112 6.64 -9.12 -8.67
N THR A 113 7.14 -8.37 -7.69
CA THR A 113 8.50 -7.81 -7.68
C THR A 113 9.58 -8.86 -7.43
N LEU A 114 9.28 -9.91 -6.66
CA LEU A 114 10.26 -10.90 -6.19
C LEU A 114 10.06 -12.30 -6.77
N LYS A 115 8.98 -12.57 -7.51
CA LYS A 115 8.60 -13.91 -7.97
C LYS A 115 9.68 -14.64 -8.74
N ASP A 116 10.47 -13.93 -9.54
CA ASP A 116 11.55 -14.54 -10.33
C ASP A 116 12.67 -15.05 -9.41
N LYS A 117 13.04 -14.28 -8.39
CA LYS A 117 14.07 -14.69 -7.42
C LYS A 117 13.59 -15.79 -6.48
N LEU A 118 12.34 -15.67 -6.01
CA LEU A 118 11.80 -16.56 -4.99
C LEU A 118 11.40 -17.92 -5.58
N TYR A 119 10.60 -17.91 -6.65
CA TYR A 119 9.94 -19.12 -7.15
C TYR A 119 10.64 -19.79 -8.35
N LYS A 120 11.53 -19.10 -9.07
CA LYS A 120 12.27 -19.72 -10.19
C LYS A 120 13.65 -20.23 -9.79
N GLU A 121 14.34 -19.58 -8.87
CA GLU A 121 15.79 -19.79 -8.73
C GLU A 121 16.22 -20.48 -7.42
N HIS A 122 15.56 -20.27 -6.27
CA HIS A 122 16.22 -20.59 -4.99
C HIS A 122 15.39 -21.20 -3.86
N TYR A 123 14.08 -20.96 -3.77
CA TYR A 123 13.33 -21.34 -2.56
C TYR A 123 12.11 -22.21 -2.85
N ASP A 124 11.74 -23.06 -1.87
CA ASP A 124 10.45 -23.72 -1.90
C ASP A 124 9.30 -22.71 -1.72
N LYS A 125 8.09 -23.16 -2.02
CA LYS A 125 6.91 -22.29 -2.05
C LYS A 125 6.52 -21.77 -0.66
N ALA A 126 6.74 -22.55 0.39
CA ALA A 126 6.41 -22.15 1.75
C ALA A 126 7.39 -21.08 2.22
N LEU A 127 8.69 -21.27 2.03
CA LEU A 127 9.70 -20.27 2.37
C LEU A 127 9.52 -18.98 1.56
N SER A 128 9.23 -19.09 0.26
CA SER A 128 8.91 -17.91 -0.58
C SER A 128 7.69 -17.14 -0.05
N SER A 129 6.66 -17.84 0.42
CA SER A 129 5.46 -17.25 1.00
C SER A 129 5.76 -16.52 2.30
N ILE A 130 6.56 -17.14 3.18
CA ILE A 130 7.00 -16.53 4.43
C ILE A 130 7.78 -15.24 4.15
N ILE A 131 8.73 -15.25 3.20
CA ILE A 131 9.51 -14.06 2.84
C ILE A 131 8.59 -12.92 2.36
N ILE A 132 7.59 -13.22 1.52
CA ILE A 132 6.64 -12.22 1.04
C ILE A 132 5.86 -11.61 2.20
N ILE A 133 5.31 -12.44 3.10
CA ILE A 133 4.58 -11.97 4.27
C ILE A 133 5.49 -11.14 5.19
N SER A 134 6.70 -11.60 5.47
CA SER A 134 7.64 -10.87 6.34
C SER A 134 8.00 -9.49 5.79
N ILE A 135 8.22 -9.38 4.48
CA ILE A 135 8.48 -8.08 3.84
C ILE A 135 7.22 -7.21 3.89
N ALA A 136 6.03 -7.77 3.63
CA ALA A 136 4.78 -7.03 3.70
C ALA A 136 4.51 -6.50 5.12
N SER A 137 4.74 -7.33 6.15
CA SER A 137 4.60 -6.95 7.56
C SER A 137 5.54 -5.82 7.96
N LEU A 138 6.71 -5.70 7.34
CA LEU A 138 7.55 -4.52 7.56
C LEU A 138 6.85 -3.23 7.11
N PHE A 139 6.20 -3.23 5.95
CA PHE A 139 5.47 -2.05 5.47
C PHE A 139 4.25 -1.74 6.35
N TRP A 140 3.51 -2.77 6.80
CA TRP A 140 2.38 -2.60 7.71
C TRP A 140 2.82 -1.97 9.04
N MET A 141 3.89 -2.49 9.64
CA MET A 141 4.45 -1.90 10.85
C MET A 141 4.95 -0.46 10.64
N LEU A 142 5.53 -0.15 9.48
CA LEU A 142 5.98 1.22 9.19
C LEU A 142 4.80 2.19 9.06
N TYR A 143 3.66 1.73 8.55
CA TYR A 143 2.43 2.53 8.49
C TYR A 143 1.89 2.83 9.90
N GLU A 144 1.76 1.82 10.76
CA GLU A 144 1.34 2.03 12.16
C GLU A 144 2.28 2.96 12.95
N ILE A 145 3.58 2.85 12.70
CA ILE A 145 4.57 3.75 13.31
C ILE A 145 4.36 5.19 12.81
N GLU A 146 4.04 5.36 11.53
CA GLU A 146 3.74 6.67 10.96
C GLU A 146 2.50 7.29 11.60
N GLU A 147 1.40 6.54 11.73
CA GLU A 147 0.20 7.01 12.42
C GLU A 147 0.45 7.38 13.89
N TYR A 148 1.22 6.56 14.61
CA TYR A 148 1.62 6.86 15.98
C TYR A 148 2.43 8.17 16.06
N LEU A 149 3.35 8.40 15.11
CA LEU A 149 4.13 9.63 15.04
C LEU A 149 3.26 10.84 14.71
N GLU A 150 2.24 10.69 13.85
CA GLU A 150 1.24 11.72 13.58
C GLU A 150 0.50 12.14 14.85
N ASP A 151 -0.03 11.17 15.59
CA ASP A 151 -0.76 11.40 16.83
C ASP A 151 0.11 12.06 17.90
N LEU A 152 1.36 11.61 18.03
CA LEU A 152 2.28 12.13 19.03
C LEU A 152 2.79 13.54 18.71
N LEU A 153 3.22 13.78 17.46
CA LEU A 153 3.95 15.00 17.08
C LEU A 153 3.03 16.14 16.65
N ILE A 154 1.92 15.83 15.97
CA ILE A 154 1.04 16.84 15.37
C ILE A 154 -0.21 17.02 16.20
N ASN A 155 -0.95 15.94 16.40
CA ASN A 155 -2.23 16.01 17.09
C ASN A 155 -2.05 16.26 18.59
N LYS A 156 -0.91 15.81 19.14
CA LYS A 156 -0.58 15.83 20.58
C LYS A 156 -1.64 15.10 21.43
N LYS A 157 -2.39 14.20 20.79
CA LYS A 157 -3.43 13.35 21.35
C LYS A 157 -3.63 12.18 20.39
N ILE A 158 -4.12 11.07 20.92
CA ILE A 158 -4.51 9.89 20.12
C ILE A 158 -5.76 10.28 19.33
N LEU A 159 -5.66 10.33 18.00
CA LEU A 159 -6.76 10.59 17.07
C LEU A 159 -6.94 9.43 16.09
N ARG A 160 -5.84 8.99 15.46
CA ARG A 160 -5.85 7.88 14.51
C ARG A 160 -5.97 6.55 15.21
N MET A 161 -5.06 6.30 16.14
CA MET A 161 -4.95 4.98 16.77
C MET A 161 -6.10 4.64 17.71
N TRP A 162 -7.17 5.45 17.84
CA TRP A 162 -8.31 5.29 18.76
C TRP A 162 -7.98 4.79 20.19
N ASP A 163 -7.64 3.51 20.36
CA ASP A 163 -7.02 2.91 21.53
C ASP A 163 -5.86 1.93 21.18
N SER A 164 -5.13 1.45 22.19
CA SER A 164 -3.99 0.54 21.95
C SER A 164 -4.36 -0.82 21.32
N PHE A 165 -5.63 -1.22 21.31
CA PHE A 165 -6.08 -2.44 20.64
C PHE A 165 -6.30 -2.21 19.15
N ASP A 166 -6.49 -0.96 18.72
CA ASP A 166 -6.76 -0.59 17.33
C ASP A 166 -5.62 -1.02 16.40
N THR A 167 -4.40 -0.54 16.64
CA THR A 167 -3.17 -0.99 15.94
C THR A 167 -2.98 -2.50 15.99
N GLY A 168 -3.36 -3.14 17.09
CA GLY A 168 -3.29 -4.60 17.20
C GLY A 168 -4.26 -5.30 16.23
N LEU A 169 -5.45 -4.74 16.06
CA LEU A 169 -6.44 -5.21 15.09
C LEU A 169 -6.03 -4.85 13.65
N ASP A 170 -5.41 -3.70 13.42
CA ASP A 170 -4.90 -3.31 12.08
C ASP A 170 -3.84 -4.24 11.57
N LEU A 171 -2.80 -4.49 12.39
CA LEU A 171 -1.75 -5.45 12.07
C LEU A 171 -2.31 -6.87 11.87
N LEU A 172 -3.39 -7.23 12.60
CA LEU A 172 -4.08 -8.51 12.38
C LEU A 172 -4.80 -8.53 11.02
N MET A 173 -5.54 -7.48 10.68
CA MET A 173 -6.25 -7.38 9.41
C MET A 173 -5.27 -7.37 8.23
N ASP A 174 -4.16 -6.67 8.39
CA ASP A 174 -3.06 -6.63 7.43
C ASP A 174 -2.48 -8.04 7.21
N LEU A 175 -2.19 -8.76 8.30
CA LEU A 175 -1.72 -10.13 8.23
C LEU A 175 -2.70 -11.06 7.53
N LEU A 176 -3.99 -10.96 7.85
CA LEU A 176 -5.03 -11.76 7.23
C LEU A 176 -5.16 -11.48 5.72
N GLY A 177 -5.09 -10.21 5.31
CA GLY A 177 -5.11 -9.79 3.91
C GLY A 177 -3.90 -10.32 3.13
N GLY A 178 -2.70 -10.18 3.69
CA GLY A 178 -1.48 -10.74 3.11
C GLY A 178 -1.52 -12.26 2.99
N ILE A 179 -1.95 -12.98 4.03
CA ILE A 179 -2.10 -14.44 3.99
C ILE A 179 -3.12 -14.85 2.92
N PHE A 180 -4.25 -14.16 2.85
CA PHE A 180 -5.31 -14.42 1.88
C PHE A 180 -4.79 -14.39 0.45
N ILE A 181 -4.06 -13.34 0.06
CA ILE A 181 -3.54 -13.24 -1.32
C ILE A 181 -2.46 -14.28 -1.59
N VAL A 182 -1.59 -14.56 -0.62
CA VAL A 182 -0.53 -15.57 -0.76
C VAL A 182 -1.14 -16.96 -0.98
N MET A 183 -2.21 -17.29 -0.26
CA MET A 183 -2.96 -18.53 -0.45
C MET A 183 -3.55 -18.64 -1.86
N ILE A 184 -4.15 -17.56 -2.38
CA ILE A 184 -4.63 -17.50 -3.77
C ILE A 184 -3.48 -17.76 -4.75
N LEU A 185 -2.35 -17.09 -4.57
CA LEU A 185 -1.18 -17.23 -5.44
C LEU A 185 -0.62 -18.66 -5.43
N LEU A 186 -0.57 -19.31 -4.27
CA LEU A 186 -0.15 -20.70 -4.13
C LEU A 186 -1.07 -21.65 -4.91
N VAL A 187 -2.38 -21.45 -4.83
CA VAL A 187 -3.37 -22.23 -5.60
C VAL A 187 -3.18 -22.02 -7.10
N LEU A 188 -3.00 -20.78 -7.55
CA LEU A 188 -2.78 -20.46 -8.96
C LEU A 188 -1.47 -21.08 -9.50
N HIS A 189 -0.38 -21.08 -8.71
CA HIS A 189 0.87 -21.74 -9.09
C HIS A 189 0.75 -23.25 -9.17
N ARG A 190 -0.05 -23.87 -8.31
CA ARG A 190 -0.31 -25.32 -8.39
C ARG A 190 -1.04 -25.69 -9.68
N LYS A 191 -2.00 -24.86 -10.13
CA LYS A 191 -2.73 -25.09 -11.39
C LYS A 191 -1.83 -24.95 -12.62
N LYS A 192 -1.00 -23.91 -12.68
CA LYS A 192 -0.10 -23.66 -13.83
C LYS A 192 0.99 -24.72 -14.05
N ARG A 193 1.35 -25.51 -13.04
CA ARG A 193 2.32 -26.63 -13.19
C ARG A 193 1.67 -27.97 -13.57
N LYS A 194 0.34 -28.06 -13.53
CA LYS A 194 -0.42 -29.27 -13.91
C LYS A 194 -0.93 -29.22 -15.37
N LEU A 195 -0.73 -28.08 -16.04
CA LEU A 195 -0.95 -27.86 -17.47
C LEU A 195 0.41 -27.88 -18.16
#